data_AF-A0A8I1IV87-F1
#
_entry.id   AF-A0A8I1IV87-F1
#
_cell.length_a   1.000
_cell.length_b   1.000
_cell.length_c   1.000
_cell.angle_alpha   90.00
_cell.angle_beta   90.00
_cell.angle_gamma   90.00
#
_symmetry.space_group_name_H-M   'P 1'
#
loop_
_entity.id
_entity.type
_entity.pdbx_description
1 polymer ?
#
loop_
_entity_poly.entity_id
_entity_poly.type
_entity_poly.pdbx_seq_one_letter_code
_entity_poly.pdbx_strand_id
1 'polypeptide(L)'
;MSEIVKRADAPVENTWKLEDLFPNRKAWDQEYEEVKQLAKKAEQFQGKLNSAETIGNCFKLEDELSLKTERVYVYAHLHHDEDTAEPTYQGLSQKAKKLGVEVSESLSFVTPEILALPDHQLDAFIEDPKLADYRFTLQEMKREKAHILGKTEEALLAQVGNLAQAPQTIFGMLNNADLKFPKIKDENGKEVELTHGSYIQFLESPHREVRERAFKAVYDTYAKNKNTIASTLSANVNKNIFYSRVRKYPSVLEMSLYGDNIPKEVYTNLIDTIHESLPLLHRYMKLRKKLLGVDELHMYDLFAPLVDEYKMDITYEDAKKQTKEGLKPLGADYLASLQKGYDERWIDVYENENKRTGAYSWGAYGTHPYVLLNHKNNLNSMFTLAHEMGHALHSYYSDNALKYRDAQYTIFLAEVASTTNEALLMDYLLNKSTDPKEKMYLLTYYADQFRTTVFRQTMFAEFEKIVHERAEQGESLTPQLLSEIYYDLNVKYHGPGMKVDKDIEMEWARIPHFYNSFYVYKYATGFSAATSFSKQILEEGQPAVDRYLGFLKSGGSDYSINILKKAGVDMSSPQPIREAMSVFEEVITEMEKLTEGK
;
A
#
# COMPACT_ATOMS: atom_id res chain seq x y z
N MET A 1 1.43 -29.31 -9.82
CA MET A 1 0.40 -28.54 -9.11
C MET A 1 -0.24 -29.50 -8.14
N SER A 2 -0.14 -29.22 -6.83
CA SER A 2 -0.94 -29.93 -5.83
C SER A 2 -2.42 -29.67 -6.12
N GLU A 3 -3.26 -30.67 -5.86
CA GLU A 3 -4.71 -30.53 -5.96
C GLU A 3 -5.17 -29.45 -4.97
N ILE A 4 -5.94 -28.46 -5.44
CA ILE A 4 -6.50 -27.42 -4.57
C ILE A 4 -7.53 -28.10 -3.67
N VAL A 5 -7.32 -28.01 -2.35
CA VAL A 5 -8.21 -28.62 -1.35
C VAL A 5 -9.39 -27.70 -1.04
N LYS A 6 -10.48 -28.27 -0.52
CA LYS A 6 -11.56 -27.47 0.08
C LYS A 6 -11.11 -26.91 1.42
N ARG A 7 -11.71 -25.79 1.85
CA ARG A 7 -11.41 -25.18 3.15
C ARG A 7 -11.55 -26.16 4.32
N ALA A 8 -12.58 -26.99 4.31
CA ALA A 8 -12.84 -27.98 5.37
C ALA A 8 -11.79 -29.10 5.46
N ASP A 9 -11.03 -29.34 4.38
CA ASP A 9 -10.00 -30.37 4.30
C ASP A 9 -8.59 -29.81 4.54
N ALA A 10 -8.45 -28.49 4.72
CA ALA A 10 -7.17 -27.84 5.00
C ALA A 10 -6.65 -28.24 6.39
N PRO A 11 -5.38 -28.63 6.54
CA PRO A 11 -4.82 -28.97 7.85
C PRO A 11 -4.88 -27.77 8.80
N VAL A 12 -5.40 -27.99 10.01
CA VAL A 12 -5.69 -26.93 10.98
C VAL A 12 -4.45 -26.12 11.38
N GLU A 13 -3.27 -26.75 11.41
CA GLU A 13 -1.99 -26.11 11.68
C GLU A 13 -1.58 -25.07 10.60
N ASN A 14 -2.18 -25.14 9.41
CA ASN A 14 -1.95 -24.21 8.30
C ASN A 14 -3.04 -23.13 8.20
N THR A 15 -4.02 -23.15 9.12
CA THR A 15 -5.08 -22.15 9.17
C THR A 15 -4.91 -21.25 10.38
N TRP A 16 -5.38 -20.02 10.28
CA TRP A 16 -5.37 -19.10 11.43
C TRP A 16 -6.40 -19.48 12.50
N LYS A 17 -6.25 -18.93 13.71
CA LYS A 17 -7.11 -19.23 14.87
C LYS A 17 -8.11 -18.10 15.16
N LEU A 18 -9.19 -18.03 14.37
CA LEU A 18 -10.24 -17.00 14.53
C LEU A 18 -11.03 -17.14 15.84
N GLU A 19 -10.90 -18.27 16.54
CA GLU A 19 -11.51 -18.50 17.86
C GLU A 19 -10.96 -17.55 18.93
N ASP A 20 -9.78 -16.97 18.73
CA ASP A 20 -9.18 -16.00 19.65
C ASP A 20 -9.86 -14.61 19.54
N LEU A 21 -10.57 -14.33 18.44
CA LEU A 21 -11.41 -13.14 18.30
C LEU A 21 -12.80 -13.37 18.91
N PHE A 22 -13.46 -14.46 18.52
CA PHE A 22 -14.66 -14.98 19.19
C PHE A 22 -14.62 -16.50 19.28
N PRO A 23 -14.83 -17.09 20.48
CA PRO A 23 -14.73 -18.54 20.67
C PRO A 23 -15.81 -19.32 19.92
N ASN A 24 -16.91 -18.69 19.53
CA ASN A 24 -17.99 -19.27 18.74
C ASN A 24 -18.97 -18.19 18.25
N ARG A 25 -19.88 -18.62 17.37
CA ARG A 25 -20.95 -17.78 16.82
C ARG A 25 -21.85 -17.13 17.88
N LYS A 26 -22.12 -17.79 19.01
CA LYS A 26 -22.96 -17.22 20.07
C LYS A 26 -22.31 -16.00 20.73
N ALA A 27 -21.00 -16.04 20.95
CA ALA A 27 -20.25 -14.89 21.47
C ALA A 27 -20.27 -13.72 20.48
N TRP A 28 -20.12 -14.00 19.19
CA TRP A 28 -20.25 -12.99 18.14
C TRP A 28 -21.65 -12.37 18.08
N ASP A 29 -22.71 -13.19 18.13
CA ASP A 29 -24.10 -12.70 18.08
C ASP A 29 -24.43 -11.86 19.33
N GLN A 30 -23.84 -12.17 20.49
CA GLN A 30 -23.97 -11.36 21.70
C GLN A 30 -23.35 -9.96 21.52
N GLU A 31 -22.08 -9.88 21.08
CA GLU A 31 -21.42 -8.58 20.88
C GLU A 31 -22.10 -7.77 19.77
N TYR A 32 -22.58 -8.42 18.70
CA TYR A 32 -23.40 -7.79 17.67
C TYR A 32 -24.63 -7.07 18.25
N GLU A 33 -25.37 -7.72 19.16
CA GLU A 33 -26.53 -7.10 19.80
C GLU A 33 -26.12 -6.04 20.85
N GLU A 34 -24.99 -6.21 21.53
CA GLU A 34 -24.42 -5.17 22.42
C GLU A 34 -24.12 -3.89 21.65
N VAL A 35 -23.46 -3.97 20.48
CA VAL A 35 -23.18 -2.81 19.62
C VAL A 35 -24.49 -2.09 19.26
N LYS A 36 -25.54 -2.82 18.87
CA LYS A 36 -26.84 -2.22 18.56
C LYS A 36 -27.48 -1.50 19.74
N GLN A 37 -27.31 -1.99 20.97
CA GLN A 37 -27.81 -1.28 22.15
C GLN A 37 -26.94 -0.08 22.52
N LEU A 38 -25.62 -0.18 22.35
CA LEU A 38 -24.70 0.93 22.57
C LEU A 38 -24.94 2.06 21.56
N ALA A 39 -25.22 1.74 20.29
CA ALA A 39 -25.44 2.73 19.24
C ALA A 39 -26.62 3.66 19.56
N LYS A 40 -27.69 3.11 20.17
CA LYS A 40 -28.84 3.90 20.64
C LYS A 40 -28.47 4.92 21.72
N LYS A 41 -27.39 4.70 22.48
CA LYS A 41 -26.93 5.65 23.49
C LYS A 41 -26.30 6.89 22.86
N ALA A 42 -25.91 6.86 21.58
CA ALA A 42 -25.33 8.03 20.89
C ALA A 42 -26.30 9.22 20.87
N GLU A 43 -27.62 8.96 20.73
CA GLU A 43 -28.67 9.99 20.73
C GLU A 43 -28.64 10.88 21.99
N GLN A 44 -28.16 10.36 23.12
CA GLN A 44 -28.12 11.13 24.37
C GLN A 44 -27.14 12.31 24.33
N PHE A 45 -26.14 12.27 23.43
CA PHE A 45 -25.10 13.29 23.26
C PHE A 45 -25.44 14.32 22.17
N GLN A 46 -26.36 13.99 21.26
CA GLN A 46 -26.73 14.87 20.15
C GLN A 46 -27.27 16.21 20.65
N GLY A 47 -26.73 17.30 20.10
CA GLY A 47 -27.01 18.68 20.48
C GLY A 47 -26.39 19.12 21.80
N LYS A 48 -25.51 18.31 22.43
CA LYS A 48 -24.97 18.57 23.78
C LYS A 48 -23.45 18.61 23.84
N LEU A 49 -22.74 18.50 22.71
CA LEU A 49 -21.27 18.50 22.65
C LEU A 49 -20.67 19.91 22.81
N ASN A 50 -20.89 20.52 23.99
CA ASN A 50 -20.51 21.91 24.28
C ASN A 50 -19.73 22.08 25.60
N SER A 51 -19.29 20.97 26.21
CA SER A 51 -18.45 20.98 27.41
C SER A 51 -17.47 19.81 27.36
N ALA A 52 -16.31 19.98 28.00
CA ALA A 52 -15.26 18.96 28.02
C ALA A 52 -15.75 17.59 28.55
N GLU A 53 -16.63 17.60 29.55
CA GLU A 53 -17.20 16.37 30.11
C GLU A 53 -18.11 15.63 29.11
N THR A 54 -19.02 16.34 28.45
CA THR A 54 -19.92 15.72 27.46
C THR A 54 -19.17 15.21 26.23
N ILE A 55 -18.18 15.96 25.75
CA ILE A 55 -17.30 15.55 24.64
C ILE A 55 -16.50 14.31 25.02
N GLY A 56 -15.84 14.31 26.18
CA GLY A 56 -15.04 13.17 26.62
C GLY A 56 -15.88 11.90 26.81
N ASN A 57 -17.09 12.03 27.35
CA ASN A 57 -18.02 10.91 27.48
C ASN A 57 -18.52 10.40 26.10
N CYS A 58 -18.71 11.29 25.13
CA CYS A 58 -19.09 10.92 23.77
C CYS A 58 -17.96 10.18 23.04
N PHE A 59 -16.73 10.69 23.10
CA PHE A 59 -15.56 10.02 22.51
C PHE A 59 -15.30 8.66 23.15
N LYS A 60 -15.50 8.52 24.45
CA LYS A 60 -15.43 7.20 25.10
C LYS A 60 -16.48 6.20 24.59
N LEU A 61 -17.71 6.66 24.34
CA LEU A 61 -18.74 5.81 23.73
C LEU A 61 -18.37 5.46 22.28
N GLU A 62 -17.86 6.42 21.53
CA GLU A 62 -17.38 6.23 20.15
C GLU A 62 -16.24 5.21 20.09
N ASP A 63 -15.27 5.26 21.01
CA ASP A 63 -14.19 4.28 21.12
C ASP A 63 -14.73 2.87 21.39
N GLU A 64 -15.65 2.74 22.36
CA GLU A 64 -16.26 1.45 22.73
C GLU A 64 -17.08 0.87 21.56
N LEU A 65 -17.86 1.71 20.89
CA LEU A 65 -18.64 1.33 19.71
C LEU A 65 -17.75 0.87 18.56
N SER A 66 -16.71 1.66 18.25
CA SER A 66 -15.82 1.40 17.11
C SER A 66 -15.04 0.11 17.33
N LEU A 67 -14.46 -0.09 18.53
CA LEU A 67 -13.73 -1.31 18.89
C LEU A 67 -14.62 -2.55 18.75
N LYS A 68 -15.83 -2.55 19.32
CA LYS A 68 -16.74 -3.71 19.25
C LYS A 68 -17.24 -3.96 17.84
N THR A 69 -17.53 -2.89 17.09
CA THR A 69 -17.95 -2.99 15.69
C THR A 69 -16.84 -3.57 14.82
N GLU A 70 -15.60 -3.14 15.03
CA GLU A 70 -14.41 -3.67 14.36
C GLU A 70 -14.25 -5.17 14.63
N ARG A 71 -14.30 -5.61 15.90
CA ARG A 71 -14.23 -7.03 16.26
C ARG A 71 -15.27 -7.87 15.51
N VAL A 72 -16.53 -7.43 15.57
CA VAL A 72 -17.67 -8.09 14.88
C VAL A 72 -17.43 -8.14 13.37
N TYR A 73 -16.93 -7.05 12.78
CA TYR A 73 -16.63 -6.97 11.36
C TYR A 73 -15.50 -7.90 10.95
N VAL A 74 -14.35 -7.80 11.62
CA VAL A 74 -13.13 -8.54 11.30
C VAL A 74 -13.41 -10.04 11.37
N TYR A 75 -14.08 -10.53 12.41
CA TYR A 75 -14.45 -11.95 12.51
C TYR A 75 -15.24 -12.45 11.31
N ALA A 76 -16.28 -11.70 10.93
CA ALA A 76 -17.14 -12.06 9.82
C ALA A 76 -16.41 -11.99 8.47
N HIS A 77 -15.50 -11.02 8.32
CA HIS A 77 -14.75 -10.80 7.09
C HIS A 77 -13.64 -11.83 6.90
N LEU A 78 -12.85 -12.12 7.94
CA LEU A 78 -11.80 -13.12 7.88
C LEU A 78 -12.37 -14.49 7.54
N HIS A 79 -13.47 -14.91 8.19
CA HIS A 79 -14.16 -16.16 7.82
C HIS A 79 -14.68 -16.17 6.37
N HIS A 80 -15.14 -15.02 5.86
CA HIS A 80 -15.56 -14.92 4.46
C HIS A 80 -14.39 -15.08 3.50
N ASP A 81 -13.21 -14.61 3.85
CA ASP A 81 -12.01 -14.71 3.00
C ASP A 81 -11.40 -16.14 3.01
N GLU A 82 -11.72 -16.98 4.00
CA GLU A 82 -11.36 -18.40 4.02
C GLU A 82 -12.00 -19.19 2.87
N ASP A 83 -13.26 -18.86 2.56
CA ASP A 83 -14.04 -19.38 1.43
C ASP A 83 -15.10 -18.35 1.04
N THR A 84 -14.81 -17.62 -0.04
CA THR A 84 -15.67 -16.52 -0.50
C THR A 84 -17.01 -16.99 -1.07
N ALA A 85 -17.18 -18.30 -1.31
CA ALA A 85 -18.41 -18.91 -1.78
C ALA A 85 -19.31 -19.44 -0.65
N GLU A 86 -18.82 -19.50 0.60
CA GLU A 86 -19.58 -20.03 1.74
C GLU A 86 -20.75 -19.10 2.14
N PRO A 87 -22.03 -19.51 1.94
CA PRO A 87 -23.19 -18.63 2.14
C PRO A 87 -23.33 -18.11 3.57
N THR A 88 -22.93 -18.90 4.57
CA THR A 88 -23.01 -18.51 5.99
C THR A 88 -22.21 -17.25 6.27
N TYR A 89 -20.96 -17.19 5.77
CA TYR A 89 -20.06 -16.07 6.02
C TYR A 89 -20.25 -14.92 5.05
N GLN A 90 -20.77 -15.16 3.84
CA GLN A 90 -21.32 -14.09 3.01
C GLN A 90 -22.43 -13.31 3.75
N GLY A 91 -23.39 -14.04 4.32
CA GLY A 91 -24.47 -13.44 5.10
C GLY A 91 -23.96 -12.71 6.35
N LEU A 92 -22.98 -13.29 7.04
CA LEU A 92 -22.40 -12.69 8.25
C LEU A 92 -21.62 -11.40 7.94
N SER A 93 -20.80 -11.41 6.89
CA SER A 93 -20.03 -10.26 6.42
C SER A 93 -20.95 -9.11 6.00
N GLN A 94 -22.04 -9.42 5.29
CA GLN A 94 -23.06 -8.41 4.95
C GLN A 94 -23.77 -7.85 6.18
N LYS A 95 -24.11 -8.72 7.15
CA LYS A 95 -24.73 -8.31 8.41
C LYS A 95 -23.81 -7.37 9.21
N ALA A 96 -22.52 -7.68 9.30
CA ALA A 96 -21.53 -6.85 9.98
C ALA A 96 -21.29 -5.51 9.25
N LYS A 97 -21.20 -5.52 7.92
CA LYS A 97 -21.12 -4.30 7.09
C LYS A 97 -22.30 -3.37 7.37
N LYS A 98 -23.51 -3.91 7.42
CA LYS A 98 -24.72 -3.12 7.72
C LYS A 98 -24.67 -2.52 9.13
N LEU A 99 -24.23 -3.28 10.12
CA LEU A 99 -24.05 -2.76 11.48
C LEU A 99 -23.06 -1.59 11.52
N GLY A 100 -21.94 -1.69 10.81
CA GLY A 100 -20.97 -0.59 10.71
C GLY A 100 -21.59 0.69 10.12
N VAL A 101 -22.47 0.56 9.13
CA VAL A 101 -23.24 1.69 8.59
C VAL A 101 -24.19 2.29 9.63
N GLU A 102 -24.94 1.45 10.35
CA GLU A 102 -25.87 1.90 11.42
C GLU A 102 -25.12 2.64 12.55
N VAL A 103 -23.95 2.14 12.96
CA VAL A 103 -23.10 2.80 13.97
C VAL A 103 -22.57 4.13 13.44
N SER A 104 -22.07 4.17 12.21
CA SER A 104 -21.58 5.41 11.58
C SER A 104 -22.68 6.47 11.48
N GLU A 105 -23.91 6.06 11.14
CA GLU A 105 -25.07 6.94 11.12
C GLU A 105 -25.38 7.51 12.51
N SER A 106 -25.37 6.66 13.56
CA SER A 106 -25.65 7.09 14.94
C SER A 106 -24.63 8.08 15.49
N LEU A 107 -23.39 8.09 14.99
CA LEU A 107 -22.30 8.96 15.43
C LEU A 107 -22.05 10.15 14.48
N SER A 108 -22.78 10.23 13.35
CA SER A 108 -22.55 11.23 12.29
C SER A 108 -22.68 12.69 12.74
N PHE A 109 -23.34 12.96 13.87
CA PHE A 109 -23.48 14.31 14.43
C PHE A 109 -22.22 14.79 15.19
N VAL A 110 -21.35 13.88 15.64
CA VAL A 110 -20.27 14.18 16.58
C VAL A 110 -19.28 15.22 16.00
N THR A 111 -18.71 14.93 14.83
CA THR A 111 -17.75 15.83 14.18
C THR A 111 -18.39 17.18 13.82
N PRO A 112 -19.55 17.24 13.13
CA PRO A 112 -20.18 18.53 12.80
C PRO A 112 -20.53 19.39 14.03
N GLU A 113 -21.02 18.78 15.12
CA GLU A 113 -21.40 19.53 16.32
C GLU A 113 -20.20 20.15 17.02
N ILE A 114 -19.10 19.39 17.17
CA ILE A 114 -17.86 19.91 17.77
C ILE A 114 -17.29 21.01 16.87
N LEU A 115 -17.25 20.81 15.55
CA LEU A 115 -16.66 21.79 14.63
C LEU A 115 -17.50 23.05 14.43
N ALA A 116 -18.80 23.01 14.76
CA ALA A 116 -19.65 24.20 14.79
C ALA A 116 -19.30 25.17 15.94
N LEU A 117 -18.52 24.73 16.95
CA LEU A 117 -18.12 25.58 18.06
C LEU A 117 -17.13 26.68 17.63
N PRO A 118 -17.12 27.84 18.29
CA PRO A 118 -16.12 28.89 18.04
C PRO A 118 -14.68 28.41 18.30
N ASP A 119 -13.71 28.94 17.54
CA ASP A 119 -12.31 28.51 17.63
C ASP A 119 -11.72 28.63 19.04
N HIS A 120 -12.07 29.68 19.78
CA HIS A 120 -11.61 29.86 21.16
C HIS A 120 -12.13 28.78 22.12
N GLN A 121 -13.30 28.17 21.84
CA GLN A 121 -13.80 27.04 22.64
C GLN A 121 -13.08 25.75 22.26
N LEU A 122 -12.82 25.53 20.98
CA LEU A 122 -12.02 24.40 20.51
C LEU A 122 -10.61 24.45 21.11
N ASP A 123 -9.98 25.62 21.14
CA ASP A 123 -8.69 25.84 21.79
C ASP A 123 -8.73 25.53 23.29
N ALA A 124 -9.79 25.96 23.98
CA ALA A 124 -9.98 25.63 25.38
C ALA A 124 -10.15 24.12 25.62
N PHE A 125 -10.83 23.39 24.73
CA PHE A 125 -11.00 21.94 24.83
C PHE A 125 -9.74 21.15 24.50
N ILE A 126 -8.94 21.60 23.53
CA ILE A 126 -7.62 21.03 23.24
C ILE A 126 -6.71 21.10 24.47
N GLU A 127 -6.82 22.18 25.25
CA GLU A 127 -6.02 22.38 26.47
C GLU A 127 -6.67 21.82 27.75
N ASP A 128 -7.91 21.35 27.72
CA ASP A 128 -8.62 20.87 28.92
C ASP A 128 -8.02 19.53 29.39
N PRO A 129 -7.58 19.42 30.66
CA PRO A 129 -7.03 18.17 31.20
C PRO A 129 -7.98 16.97 31.14
N LYS A 130 -9.31 17.19 31.14
CA LYS A 130 -10.30 16.11 31.00
C LYS A 130 -10.31 15.48 29.60
N LEU A 131 -9.78 16.19 28.61
CA LEU A 131 -9.70 15.77 27.22
C LEU A 131 -8.26 15.48 26.79
N ALA A 132 -7.33 15.32 27.73
CA ALA A 132 -5.93 15.08 27.43
C ALA A 132 -5.71 13.85 26.52
N ASP A 133 -6.47 12.78 26.75
CA ASP A 133 -6.46 11.56 25.91
C ASP A 133 -6.99 11.79 24.48
N TYR A 134 -7.73 12.88 24.24
CA TYR A 134 -8.37 13.21 22.97
C TYR A 134 -7.78 14.46 22.32
N ARG A 135 -6.67 14.98 22.86
CA ARG A 135 -6.04 16.22 22.41
C ARG A 135 -5.69 16.18 20.93
N PHE A 136 -5.04 15.12 20.47
CA PHE A 136 -4.63 14.98 19.08
C PHE A 136 -5.85 14.90 18.14
N THR A 137 -6.88 14.15 18.53
CA THR A 137 -8.16 14.11 17.80
C THR A 137 -8.78 15.50 17.63
N LEU A 138 -8.83 16.29 18.71
CA LEU A 138 -9.40 17.64 18.66
C LEU A 138 -8.55 18.60 17.83
N GLN A 139 -7.23 18.45 17.86
CA GLN A 139 -6.31 19.19 16.99
C GLN A 139 -6.56 18.87 15.52
N GLU A 140 -6.72 17.59 15.17
CA GLU A 140 -7.04 17.17 13.81
C GLU A 140 -8.40 17.64 13.33
N MET A 141 -9.42 17.50 14.17
CA MET A 141 -10.74 18.06 13.90
C MET A 141 -10.64 19.56 13.60
N LYS A 142 -9.95 20.34 14.46
CA LYS A 142 -9.77 21.77 14.26
C LYS A 142 -8.97 22.08 12.98
N ARG A 143 -7.95 21.29 12.65
CA ARG A 143 -7.16 21.43 11.42
C ARG A 143 -8.05 21.27 10.18
N GLU A 144 -8.90 20.25 10.16
CA GLU A 144 -9.84 19.99 9.05
C GLU A 144 -10.93 21.07 8.92
N LYS A 145 -11.28 21.77 10.02
CA LYS A 145 -12.30 22.82 10.04
C LYS A 145 -12.13 23.89 8.96
N ALA A 146 -10.89 24.24 8.60
CA ALA A 146 -10.60 25.25 7.57
C ALA A 146 -11.14 24.87 6.17
N HIS A 147 -11.35 23.58 5.93
CA HIS A 147 -11.76 22.98 4.65
C HIS A 147 -13.16 22.36 4.68
N ILE A 148 -13.86 22.51 5.81
CA ILE A 148 -15.25 22.13 5.97
C ILE A 148 -16.14 23.32 5.62
N LEU A 149 -17.17 23.05 4.83
CA LEU A 149 -18.11 24.04 4.35
C LEU A 149 -19.33 24.16 5.26
N GLY A 150 -20.24 25.07 4.93
CA GLY A 150 -21.53 25.15 5.60
C GLY A 150 -22.34 23.87 5.40
N LYS A 151 -23.32 23.67 6.28
CA LYS A 151 -24.18 22.46 6.28
C LYS A 151 -24.84 22.21 4.91
N THR A 152 -25.29 23.27 4.23
CA THR A 152 -25.95 23.15 2.93
C THR A 152 -24.95 22.74 1.84
N GLU A 153 -23.76 23.34 1.84
CA GLU A 153 -22.69 23.00 0.89
C GLU A 153 -22.18 21.57 1.11
N GLU A 154 -21.94 21.14 2.36
CA GLU A 154 -21.52 19.75 2.65
C GLU A 154 -22.60 18.74 2.26
N ALA A 155 -23.88 19.03 2.52
CA ALA A 155 -24.98 18.17 2.07
C ALA A 155 -25.07 18.08 0.54
N LEU A 156 -24.75 19.15 -0.18
CA LEU A 156 -24.65 19.14 -1.63
C LEU A 156 -23.45 18.31 -2.10
N LEU A 157 -22.26 18.52 -1.51
CA LEU A 157 -21.05 17.77 -1.85
C LEU A 157 -21.22 16.27 -1.61
N ALA A 158 -21.91 15.88 -0.53
CA ALA A 158 -22.25 14.49 -0.25
C ALA A 158 -23.11 13.86 -1.36
N GLN A 159 -24.11 14.60 -1.88
CA GLN A 159 -24.94 14.14 -3.01
C GLN A 159 -24.14 14.04 -4.32
N VAL A 160 -23.21 14.98 -4.55
CA VAL A 160 -22.29 14.95 -5.71
C VAL A 160 -21.31 13.76 -5.60
N GLY A 161 -21.05 13.23 -4.40
CA GLY A 161 -20.13 12.11 -4.18
C GLY A 161 -20.38 10.90 -5.08
N ASN A 162 -21.64 10.53 -5.33
CA ASN A 162 -21.97 9.43 -6.25
C ASN A 162 -21.60 9.74 -7.70
N LEU A 163 -21.79 10.98 -8.15
CA LEU A 163 -21.38 11.44 -9.48
C LEU A 163 -19.85 11.49 -9.59
N ALA A 164 -19.21 11.93 -8.51
CA ALA A 164 -17.76 12.05 -8.39
C ALA A 164 -17.03 10.69 -8.48
N GLN A 165 -17.67 9.58 -8.10
CA GLN A 165 -17.10 8.24 -8.24
C GLN A 165 -17.16 7.68 -9.67
N ALA A 166 -18.04 8.22 -10.53
CA ALA A 166 -18.29 7.67 -11.86
C ALA A 166 -17.03 7.48 -12.73
N PRO A 167 -16.05 8.41 -12.79
CA PRO A 167 -14.84 8.21 -13.59
C PRO A 167 -14.08 6.92 -13.26
N GLN A 168 -13.92 6.63 -11.96
CA GLN A 168 -13.22 5.44 -11.48
C GLN A 168 -14.04 4.17 -11.77
N THR A 169 -15.35 4.19 -11.52
CA THR A 169 -16.23 3.06 -11.83
C THR A 169 -16.24 2.74 -13.31
N ILE A 170 -16.39 3.75 -14.18
CA ILE A 170 -16.42 3.59 -15.64
C ILE A 170 -15.08 3.04 -16.12
N PHE A 171 -13.96 3.60 -15.67
CA PHE A 171 -12.64 3.07 -16.00
C PHE A 171 -12.47 1.63 -15.54
N GLY A 172 -12.88 1.31 -14.30
CA GLY A 172 -12.79 -0.04 -13.76
C GLY A 172 -13.58 -1.06 -14.58
N MET A 173 -14.81 -0.73 -14.98
CA MET A 173 -15.64 -1.59 -15.83
C MET A 173 -15.04 -1.74 -17.22
N LEU A 174 -14.63 -0.64 -17.86
CA LEU A 174 -13.97 -0.67 -19.16
C LEU A 174 -12.71 -1.54 -19.11
N ASN A 175 -11.83 -1.29 -18.15
CA ASN A 175 -10.51 -1.92 -18.05
C ASN A 175 -10.61 -3.40 -17.70
N ASN A 176 -11.44 -3.76 -16.72
CA ASN A 176 -11.43 -5.10 -16.12
C ASN A 176 -12.48 -6.04 -16.75
N ALA A 177 -13.60 -5.51 -17.24
CA ALA A 177 -14.71 -6.33 -17.76
C ALA A 177 -14.80 -6.30 -19.29
N ASP A 178 -14.78 -5.11 -19.89
CA ASP A 178 -15.13 -4.95 -21.31
C ASP A 178 -13.93 -5.05 -22.25
N LEU A 179 -12.77 -4.52 -21.87
CA LEU A 179 -11.56 -4.54 -22.68
C LEU A 179 -11.08 -5.98 -22.87
N LYS A 180 -10.91 -6.38 -24.13
CA LYS A 180 -10.38 -7.69 -24.53
C LYS A 180 -9.08 -7.52 -25.29
N PHE A 181 -8.05 -8.20 -24.83
CA PHE A 181 -6.78 -8.30 -25.53
C PHE A 181 -6.86 -9.38 -26.63
N PRO A 182 -6.08 -9.26 -27.70
CA PRO A 182 -6.01 -10.30 -28.72
C PRO A 182 -5.31 -11.55 -28.16
N LYS A 183 -5.51 -12.67 -28.85
CA LYS A 183 -4.65 -13.86 -28.64
C LYS A 183 -3.24 -13.56 -29.16
N ILE A 184 -2.24 -14.09 -28.46
CA ILE A 184 -0.84 -14.07 -28.90
C ILE A 184 -0.32 -15.50 -28.98
N LYS A 185 0.82 -15.70 -29.65
CA LYS A 185 1.52 -16.98 -29.62
C LYS A 185 2.47 -17.02 -28.41
N ASP A 186 2.43 -18.10 -27.65
CA ASP A 186 3.36 -18.39 -26.56
C ASP A 186 4.73 -18.91 -27.09
N GLU A 187 5.61 -19.36 -26.18
CA GLU A 187 6.91 -19.95 -26.54
C GLU A 187 6.78 -21.20 -27.42
N ASN A 188 5.67 -21.93 -27.31
CA ASN A 188 5.40 -23.16 -28.05
C ASN A 188 4.64 -22.91 -29.36
N GLY A 189 4.40 -21.64 -29.71
CA GLY A 189 3.64 -21.25 -30.90
C GLY A 189 2.12 -21.44 -30.78
N LYS A 190 1.62 -21.79 -29.59
CA LYS A 190 0.19 -21.98 -29.32
C LYS A 190 -0.48 -20.62 -29.12
N GLU A 191 -1.67 -20.46 -29.69
CA GLU A 191 -2.48 -19.26 -29.42
C GLU A 191 -3.06 -19.32 -28.01
N VAL A 192 -2.71 -18.31 -27.22
CA VAL A 192 -3.15 -18.13 -25.84
C VAL A 192 -3.80 -16.76 -25.68
N GLU A 193 -4.80 -16.69 -24.81
CA GLU A 193 -5.48 -15.43 -24.50
C GLU A 193 -4.60 -14.58 -23.60
N LEU A 194 -4.35 -13.34 -24.03
CA LEU A 194 -3.67 -12.34 -23.22
C LEU A 194 -4.68 -11.75 -22.23
N THR A 195 -4.29 -11.67 -20.96
CA THR A 195 -5.12 -11.09 -19.89
C THR A 195 -4.26 -10.16 -19.05
N HIS A 196 -4.87 -9.34 -18.19
CA HIS A 196 -4.10 -8.54 -17.23
C HIS A 196 -3.21 -9.41 -16.34
N GLY A 197 -3.70 -10.58 -15.91
CA GLY A 197 -2.97 -11.49 -15.04
C GLY A 197 -1.82 -12.24 -15.73
N SER A 198 -1.95 -12.55 -17.02
CA SER A 198 -0.91 -13.22 -17.79
C SER A 198 0.10 -12.27 -18.44
N TYR A 199 -0.20 -10.97 -18.51
CA TYR A 199 0.67 -10.01 -19.21
C TYR A 199 2.10 -9.97 -18.66
N ILE A 200 2.28 -9.85 -17.35
CA ILE A 200 3.62 -9.83 -16.75
C ILE A 200 4.36 -11.16 -16.98
N GLN A 201 3.66 -12.29 -16.87
CA GLN A 201 4.24 -13.60 -17.16
C GLN A 201 4.78 -13.69 -18.59
N PHE A 202 4.08 -13.10 -19.57
CA PHE A 202 4.59 -13.03 -20.95
C PHE A 202 5.78 -12.08 -21.11
N LEU A 203 5.88 -11.01 -20.31
CA LEU A 203 7.05 -10.14 -20.29
C LEU A 203 8.25 -10.75 -19.55
N GLU A 204 8.01 -11.76 -18.71
CA GLU A 204 9.04 -12.57 -18.04
C GLU A 204 9.52 -13.74 -18.93
N SER A 205 8.90 -13.94 -20.10
CA SER A 205 9.29 -15.01 -21.02
C SER A 205 10.76 -14.87 -21.44
N PRO A 206 11.55 -15.96 -21.48
CA PRO A 206 12.90 -15.92 -22.04
C PRO A 206 12.89 -15.59 -23.54
N HIS A 207 11.77 -15.85 -24.24
CA HIS A 207 11.59 -15.62 -25.67
C HIS A 207 11.19 -14.17 -25.95
N ARG A 208 12.11 -13.41 -26.53
CA ARG A 208 11.95 -11.97 -26.76
C ARG A 208 10.75 -11.62 -27.64
N GLU A 209 10.46 -12.44 -28.64
CA GLU A 209 9.32 -12.28 -29.53
C GLU A 209 7.98 -12.47 -28.82
N VAL A 210 7.92 -13.29 -27.76
CA VAL A 210 6.72 -13.42 -26.92
C VAL A 210 6.50 -12.12 -26.15
N ARG A 211 7.57 -11.58 -25.54
CA ARG A 211 7.53 -10.30 -24.82
C ARG A 211 7.07 -9.14 -25.71
N GLU A 212 7.69 -9.01 -26.89
CA GLU A 212 7.36 -7.97 -27.86
C GLU A 212 5.90 -8.07 -28.34
N ARG A 213 5.43 -9.28 -28.68
CA ARG A 213 4.03 -9.50 -29.09
C ARG A 213 3.06 -9.12 -27.97
N ALA A 214 3.31 -9.55 -26.74
CA ALA A 214 2.46 -9.22 -25.60
C ALA A 214 2.41 -7.71 -25.36
N PHE A 215 3.59 -7.06 -25.36
CA PHE A 215 3.71 -5.61 -25.18
C PHE A 215 2.90 -4.82 -26.23
N LYS A 216 3.13 -5.10 -27.51
CA LYS A 216 2.41 -4.42 -28.61
C LYS A 216 0.91 -4.70 -28.56
N ALA A 217 0.51 -5.95 -28.29
CA ALA A 217 -0.90 -6.33 -28.18
C ALA A 217 -1.64 -5.55 -27.08
N VAL A 218 -1.01 -5.39 -25.90
CA VAL A 218 -1.59 -4.60 -24.81
C VAL A 218 -1.75 -3.14 -25.22
N TYR A 219 -0.67 -2.50 -25.68
CA TYR A 219 -0.71 -1.06 -25.92
C TYR A 219 -1.52 -0.65 -27.16
N ASP A 220 -1.58 -1.49 -28.20
CA ASP A 220 -2.51 -1.30 -29.32
C ASP A 220 -3.98 -1.36 -28.85
N THR A 221 -4.29 -2.26 -27.92
CA THR A 221 -5.65 -2.37 -27.36
C THR A 221 -6.05 -1.11 -26.57
N TYR A 222 -5.14 -0.56 -25.75
CA TYR A 222 -5.38 0.71 -25.06
C TYR A 222 -5.44 1.90 -26.04
N ALA A 223 -4.58 1.91 -27.07
CA ALA A 223 -4.57 2.96 -28.09
C ALA A 223 -5.93 3.09 -28.82
N LYS A 224 -6.59 1.95 -29.10
CA LYS A 224 -7.93 1.91 -29.70
C LYS A 224 -9.02 2.57 -28.83
N ASN A 225 -8.81 2.64 -27.52
CA ASN A 225 -9.75 3.21 -26.55
C ASN A 225 -9.26 4.54 -25.94
N LYS A 226 -8.18 5.12 -26.46
CA LYS A 226 -7.48 6.26 -25.84
C LYS A 226 -8.36 7.48 -25.56
N ASN A 227 -9.31 7.78 -26.44
CA ASN A 227 -10.22 8.93 -26.27
C ASN A 227 -11.15 8.73 -25.07
N THR A 228 -11.71 7.52 -24.92
CA THR A 228 -12.59 7.17 -23.80
C THR A 228 -11.82 7.23 -22.49
N ILE A 229 -10.63 6.63 -22.44
CA ILE A 229 -9.81 6.58 -21.23
C ILE A 229 -9.27 7.96 -20.85
N ALA A 230 -8.87 8.80 -21.83
CA ALA A 230 -8.51 10.19 -21.58
C ALA A 230 -9.69 10.98 -21.00
N SER A 231 -10.90 10.76 -21.52
CA SER A 231 -12.11 11.43 -21.04
C SER A 231 -12.44 11.05 -19.59
N THR A 232 -12.31 9.77 -19.23
CA THR A 232 -12.52 9.33 -17.84
C THR A 232 -11.44 9.86 -16.91
N LEU A 233 -10.16 9.85 -17.32
CA LEU A 233 -9.07 10.41 -16.51
C LEU A 233 -9.24 11.94 -16.34
N SER A 234 -9.56 12.66 -17.41
CA SER A 234 -9.83 14.10 -17.35
C SER A 234 -11.03 14.42 -16.44
N ALA A 235 -12.09 13.61 -16.45
CA ALA A 235 -13.20 13.76 -15.52
C ALA A 235 -12.76 13.55 -14.05
N ASN A 236 -11.87 12.59 -13.79
CA ASN A 236 -11.29 12.39 -12.46
C ASN A 236 -10.44 13.59 -12.01
N VAL A 237 -9.59 14.14 -12.89
CA VAL A 237 -8.79 15.34 -12.59
C VAL A 237 -9.68 16.55 -12.34
N ASN A 238 -10.71 16.77 -13.18
CA ASN A 238 -11.67 17.86 -13.01
C ASN A 238 -12.47 17.74 -11.71
N LYS A 239 -12.85 16.52 -11.32
CA LYS A 239 -13.44 16.23 -9.99
C LYS A 239 -12.50 16.69 -8.88
N ASN A 240 -11.22 16.36 -8.95
CA ASN A 240 -10.25 16.75 -7.92
C ASN A 240 -10.09 18.29 -7.85
N ILE A 241 -10.01 18.96 -9.01
CA ILE A 241 -9.95 20.44 -9.10
C ILE A 241 -11.21 21.08 -8.49
N PHE A 242 -12.38 20.50 -8.76
CA PHE A 242 -13.63 20.97 -8.17
C PHE A 242 -13.57 20.88 -6.63
N TYR A 243 -13.20 19.72 -6.07
CA TYR A 243 -13.11 19.55 -4.62
C TYR A 243 -12.04 20.45 -3.98
N SER A 244 -10.86 20.60 -4.60
CA SER A 244 -9.80 21.44 -4.05
C SER A 244 -10.25 22.90 -3.95
N ARG A 245 -10.89 23.42 -5.00
CA ARG A 245 -11.40 24.80 -5.04
C ARG A 245 -12.52 25.04 -4.05
N VAL A 246 -13.57 24.19 -4.04
CA VAL A 246 -14.72 24.42 -3.15
C VAL A 246 -14.33 24.26 -1.68
N ARG A 247 -13.42 23.33 -1.36
CA ARG A 247 -12.85 23.15 -0.02
C ARG A 247 -11.67 24.09 0.28
N LYS A 248 -11.38 25.07 -0.58
CA LYS A 248 -10.41 26.15 -0.36
C LYS A 248 -8.97 25.67 -0.14
N TYR A 249 -8.59 24.56 -0.76
CA TYR A 249 -7.19 24.14 -0.83
C TYR A 249 -6.42 24.96 -1.87
N PRO A 250 -5.12 25.22 -1.67
CA PRO A 250 -4.34 26.02 -2.63
C PRO A 250 -4.07 25.27 -3.95
N SER A 251 -4.01 23.94 -3.91
CA SER A 251 -3.87 23.07 -5.08
C SER A 251 -4.53 21.70 -4.83
N VAL A 252 -4.74 20.92 -5.89
CA VAL A 252 -5.15 19.52 -5.77
C VAL A 252 -4.12 18.69 -5.01
N LEU A 253 -2.82 18.92 -5.26
CA LEU A 253 -1.74 18.22 -4.55
C LEU A 253 -1.84 18.46 -3.04
N GLU A 254 -1.97 19.72 -2.61
CA GLU A 254 -2.09 20.05 -1.20
C GLU A 254 -3.38 19.51 -0.57
N MET A 255 -4.51 19.48 -1.31
CA MET A 255 -5.71 18.80 -0.85
C MET A 255 -5.47 17.31 -0.57
N SER A 256 -4.83 16.60 -1.50
CA SER A 256 -4.58 15.16 -1.35
C SER A 256 -3.58 14.82 -0.24
N LEU A 257 -2.64 15.73 0.05
CA LEU A 257 -1.65 15.56 1.11
C LEU A 257 -2.16 16.00 2.49
N TYR A 258 -3.22 16.81 2.55
CA TYR A 258 -3.70 17.44 3.78
C TYR A 258 -4.16 16.43 4.82
N GLY A 259 -4.91 15.39 4.41
CA GLY A 259 -5.49 14.42 5.35
C GLY A 259 -4.44 13.67 6.19
N ASP A 260 -3.27 13.39 5.61
CA ASP A 260 -2.14 12.75 6.29
C ASP A 260 -1.15 13.78 6.90
N ASN A 261 -1.48 15.08 6.84
CA ASN A 261 -0.63 16.21 7.20
C ASN A 261 0.79 16.13 6.59
N ILE A 262 0.86 15.83 5.29
CA ILE A 262 2.12 15.68 4.56
C ILE A 262 2.49 17.03 3.92
N PRO A 263 3.66 17.62 4.24
CA PRO A 263 4.14 18.80 3.54
C PRO A 263 4.36 18.52 2.04
N LYS A 264 4.03 19.47 1.17
CA LYS A 264 4.27 19.34 -0.29
C LYS A 264 5.74 19.11 -0.63
N GLU A 265 6.64 19.54 0.24
CA GLU A 265 8.09 19.36 0.15
C GLU A 265 8.45 17.87 0.13
N VAL A 266 7.71 17.00 0.83
CA VAL A 266 7.94 15.55 0.80
C VAL A 266 7.76 15.00 -0.62
N TYR A 267 6.72 15.46 -1.32
CA TYR A 267 6.41 15.01 -2.68
C TYR A 267 7.41 15.55 -3.71
N THR A 268 7.78 16.82 -3.59
CA THR A 268 8.73 17.48 -4.51
C THR A 268 10.16 16.99 -4.29
N ASN A 269 10.60 16.85 -3.03
CA ASN A 269 11.91 16.26 -2.70
C ASN A 269 12.06 14.84 -3.23
N LEU A 270 10.98 14.03 -3.24
CA LEU A 270 11.00 12.71 -3.87
C LEU A 270 11.36 12.81 -5.35
N ILE A 271 10.63 13.62 -6.10
CA ILE A 271 10.84 13.77 -7.55
C ILE A 271 12.25 14.30 -7.83
N ASP A 272 12.66 15.37 -7.13
CA ASP A 272 13.95 16.03 -7.34
C ASP A 272 15.12 15.09 -7.03
N THR A 273 15.07 14.37 -5.91
CA THR A 273 16.13 13.43 -5.51
C THR A 273 16.22 12.23 -6.45
N ILE A 274 15.08 11.76 -6.98
CA ILE A 274 15.08 10.70 -7.99
C ILE A 274 15.63 11.20 -9.32
N HIS A 275 15.40 12.46 -9.71
CA HIS A 275 16.07 13.07 -10.88
C HIS A 275 17.59 13.13 -10.71
N GLU A 276 18.09 13.51 -9.53
CA GLU A 276 19.52 13.45 -9.20
C GLU A 276 20.08 12.03 -9.37
N SER A 277 19.26 11.02 -9.13
CA SER A 277 19.65 9.60 -9.07
C SER A 277 19.34 8.81 -10.35
N LEU A 278 18.73 9.42 -11.38
CA LEU A 278 18.50 8.79 -12.68
C LEU A 278 19.75 8.16 -13.33
N PRO A 279 20.97 8.72 -13.17
CA PRO A 279 22.17 8.06 -13.66
C PRO A 279 22.36 6.62 -13.13
N LEU A 280 21.88 6.29 -11.92
CA LEU A 280 21.91 4.93 -11.38
C LEU A 280 20.96 4.01 -12.14
N LEU A 281 19.73 4.47 -12.41
CA LEU A 281 18.78 3.72 -13.24
C LEU A 281 19.34 3.50 -14.66
N HIS A 282 19.96 4.53 -15.25
CA HIS A 282 20.59 4.42 -16.57
C HIS A 282 21.76 3.41 -16.56
N ARG A 283 22.55 3.37 -15.48
CA ARG A 283 23.62 2.37 -15.28
C ARG A 283 23.03 0.96 -15.20
N TYR A 284 21.95 0.77 -14.43
CA TYR A 284 21.25 -0.52 -14.35
C TYR A 284 20.67 -0.96 -15.72
N MET A 285 20.08 -0.04 -16.48
CA MET A 285 19.58 -0.34 -17.84
C MET A 285 20.71 -0.79 -18.78
N LYS A 286 21.88 -0.13 -18.73
CA LYS A 286 23.06 -0.55 -19.51
C LYS A 286 23.55 -1.94 -19.11
N LEU A 287 23.56 -2.25 -17.81
CA LEU A 287 23.92 -3.57 -17.31
C LEU A 287 22.92 -4.64 -17.79
N ARG A 288 21.61 -4.39 -17.65
CA ARG A 288 20.56 -5.29 -18.14
C ARG A 288 20.69 -5.54 -19.65
N LYS A 289 20.97 -4.50 -20.45
CA LYS A 289 21.27 -4.65 -21.88
C LYS A 289 22.46 -5.61 -22.14
N LYS A 290 23.57 -5.41 -21.42
CA LYS A 290 24.77 -6.26 -21.52
C LYS A 290 24.43 -7.72 -21.17
N LEU A 291 23.71 -7.94 -20.06
CA LEU A 291 23.38 -9.28 -19.57
C LEU A 291 22.41 -10.05 -20.46
N LEU A 292 21.45 -9.36 -21.06
CA LEU A 292 20.54 -9.97 -22.03
C LEU A 292 21.18 -10.20 -23.41
N GLY A 293 22.35 -9.62 -23.67
CA GLY A 293 23.06 -9.78 -24.94
C GLY A 293 22.31 -9.17 -26.14
N VAL A 294 21.54 -8.09 -25.93
CA VAL A 294 20.72 -7.45 -26.97
C VAL A 294 21.36 -6.15 -27.52
N ASP A 295 21.22 -5.93 -28.82
CA ASP A 295 21.73 -4.73 -29.50
C ASP A 295 21.03 -3.44 -29.06
N GLU A 296 19.72 -3.53 -28.79
CA GLU A 296 18.88 -2.47 -28.26
C GLU A 296 18.07 -3.06 -27.10
N LEU A 297 18.03 -2.36 -25.96
CA LEU A 297 17.15 -2.72 -24.84
C LEU A 297 15.83 -1.98 -25.00
N HIS A 298 14.70 -2.70 -24.99
CA HIS A 298 13.36 -2.14 -25.16
C HIS A 298 12.54 -2.19 -23.87
N MET A 299 11.39 -1.51 -23.84
CA MET A 299 10.49 -1.54 -22.68
C MET A 299 10.02 -2.96 -22.33
N TYR A 300 9.82 -3.80 -23.34
CA TYR A 300 9.41 -5.20 -23.19
C TYR A 300 10.55 -6.14 -22.76
N ASP A 301 11.77 -5.65 -22.56
CA ASP A 301 12.90 -6.43 -22.02
C ASP A 301 13.10 -6.21 -20.51
N LEU A 302 12.33 -5.30 -19.89
CA LEU A 302 12.54 -4.88 -18.49
C LEU A 302 12.06 -5.88 -17.43
N PHE A 303 11.33 -6.92 -17.83
CA PHE A 303 10.94 -8.03 -16.97
C PHE A 303 11.59 -9.35 -17.38
N ALA A 304 12.41 -9.35 -18.44
CA ALA A 304 13.13 -10.53 -18.86
C ALA A 304 14.09 -11.00 -17.76
N PRO A 305 14.21 -12.31 -17.52
CA PRO A 305 15.14 -12.86 -16.55
C PRO A 305 16.59 -12.55 -16.96
N LEU A 306 17.40 -12.06 -16.02
CA LEU A 306 18.82 -11.75 -16.24
C LEU A 306 19.75 -12.94 -15.99
N VAL A 307 19.23 -14.01 -15.41
CA VAL A 307 19.94 -15.25 -15.13
C VAL A 307 19.13 -16.42 -15.68
N ASP A 308 19.81 -17.48 -16.11
CA ASP A 308 19.16 -18.75 -16.44
C ASP A 308 18.25 -19.19 -15.29
N GLU A 309 17.15 -19.88 -15.62
CA GLU A 309 16.10 -20.25 -14.67
C GLU A 309 16.67 -20.82 -13.36
N TYR A 310 16.70 -19.98 -12.33
CA TYR A 310 17.20 -20.31 -11.00
C TYR A 310 15.99 -20.48 -10.08
N LYS A 311 15.57 -21.73 -9.88
CA LYS A 311 14.41 -22.03 -9.05
C LYS A 311 14.84 -22.26 -7.60
N MET A 312 14.52 -21.30 -6.74
CA MET A 312 14.59 -21.50 -5.29
C MET A 312 13.29 -22.15 -4.79
N ASP A 313 13.32 -23.47 -4.56
CA ASP A 313 12.23 -24.19 -3.92
C ASP A 313 12.28 -23.95 -2.41
N ILE A 314 11.66 -22.85 -1.96
CA ILE A 314 11.67 -22.42 -0.57
C ILE A 314 10.37 -22.86 0.06
N THR A 315 10.39 -23.92 0.86
CA THR A 315 9.20 -24.37 1.59
C THR A 315 8.73 -23.31 2.59
N TYR A 316 7.48 -23.39 3.06
CA TYR A 316 6.98 -22.48 4.10
C TYR A 316 7.83 -22.52 5.39
N GLU A 317 8.30 -23.69 5.78
CA GLU A 317 9.19 -23.85 6.95
C GLU A 317 10.56 -23.19 6.72
N ASP A 318 11.12 -23.34 5.52
CA ASP A 318 12.36 -22.64 5.15
C ASP A 318 12.15 -21.13 5.09
N ALA A 319 10.99 -20.67 4.58
CA ALA A 319 10.63 -19.26 4.54
C ALA A 319 10.56 -18.66 5.95
N LYS A 320 9.87 -19.31 6.90
CA LYS A 320 9.83 -18.90 8.32
C LYS A 320 11.23 -18.83 8.92
N LYS A 321 12.05 -19.86 8.70
CA LYS A 321 13.42 -19.94 9.23
C LYS A 321 14.29 -18.82 8.67
N GLN A 322 14.32 -18.64 7.36
CA GLN A 322 15.15 -17.62 6.71
C GLN A 322 14.69 -16.21 7.07
N THR A 323 13.37 -15.97 7.12
CA THR A 323 12.80 -14.70 7.61
C THR A 323 13.27 -14.41 9.03
N LYS A 324 13.12 -15.35 9.96
CA LYS A 324 13.57 -15.18 11.35
C LYS A 324 15.08 -14.92 11.46
N GLU A 325 15.89 -15.60 10.64
CA GLU A 325 17.34 -15.40 10.61
C GLU A 325 17.72 -14.02 10.08
N GLY A 326 17.08 -13.55 9.01
CA GLY A 326 17.32 -12.22 8.45
C GLY A 326 16.87 -11.08 9.36
N LEU A 327 15.86 -11.32 10.20
CA LEU A 327 15.34 -10.33 11.16
C LEU A 327 16.08 -10.32 12.50
N LYS A 328 17.14 -11.13 12.67
CA LYS A 328 17.97 -11.13 13.89
C LYS A 328 18.47 -9.75 14.35
N PRO A 329 18.85 -8.83 13.45
CA PRO A 329 19.27 -7.49 13.83
C PRO A 329 18.23 -6.71 14.65
N LEU A 330 16.93 -7.03 14.54
CA LEU A 330 15.86 -6.38 15.31
C LEU A 330 15.79 -6.80 16.80
N GLY A 331 16.65 -7.73 17.23
CA GLY A 331 16.78 -8.11 18.63
C GLY A 331 15.75 -9.13 19.12
N ALA A 332 15.99 -9.63 20.34
CA ALA A 332 15.28 -10.79 20.88
C ALA A 332 13.77 -10.57 21.06
N ASP A 333 13.34 -9.37 21.45
CA ASP A 333 11.93 -9.06 21.68
C ASP A 333 11.10 -9.12 20.40
N TYR A 334 11.65 -8.61 19.30
CA TYR A 334 11.01 -8.68 17.98
C TYR A 334 10.93 -10.13 17.50
N LEU A 335 12.04 -10.88 17.61
CA LEU A 335 12.07 -12.30 17.23
C LEU A 335 11.14 -13.17 18.08
N ALA A 336 10.95 -12.83 19.36
CA ALA A 336 10.01 -13.53 20.22
C ALA A 336 8.56 -13.30 19.77
N SER A 337 8.22 -12.07 19.39
CA SER A 337 6.89 -11.73 18.86
C SER A 337 6.65 -12.37 17.49
N LEU A 338 7.65 -12.38 16.61
CA LEU A 338 7.61 -13.09 15.32
C LEU A 338 7.40 -14.60 15.52
N GLN A 339 8.16 -15.21 16.44
CA GLN A 339 8.06 -16.63 16.75
C GLN A 339 6.67 -16.97 17.29
N LYS A 340 6.12 -16.13 18.18
CA LYS A 340 4.75 -16.27 18.68
C LYS A 340 3.74 -16.34 17.53
N GLY A 341 3.87 -15.46 16.53
CA GLY A 341 2.98 -15.49 15.36
C GLY A 341 3.08 -16.76 14.52
N TYR A 342 4.28 -17.35 14.44
CA TYR A 342 4.48 -18.65 13.78
C TYR A 342 3.90 -19.83 14.56
N ASP A 343 3.95 -19.79 15.89
CA ASP A 343 3.56 -20.90 16.75
C ASP A 343 2.06 -20.88 17.12
N GLU A 344 1.45 -19.70 17.18
CA GLU A 344 0.09 -19.50 17.67
C GLU A 344 -0.96 -19.35 16.56
N ARG A 345 -0.68 -19.83 15.34
CA ARG A 345 -1.62 -19.82 14.21
C ARG A 345 -2.17 -18.42 13.90
N TRP A 346 -1.29 -17.42 13.77
CA TRP A 346 -1.69 -16.10 13.26
C TRP A 346 -1.90 -16.11 11.74
N ILE A 347 -1.38 -17.11 11.03
CA ILE A 347 -1.24 -17.13 9.58
C ILE A 347 -2.13 -18.21 8.96
N ASP A 348 -2.91 -17.85 7.94
CA ASP A 348 -3.65 -18.76 7.06
C ASP A 348 -2.86 -18.96 5.75
N VAL A 349 -2.18 -20.11 5.62
CA VAL A 349 -0.93 -20.21 4.84
C VAL A 349 -1.14 -20.47 3.35
N TYR A 350 -1.90 -21.50 2.99
CA TYR A 350 -1.94 -22.02 1.62
C TYR A 350 -3.21 -21.63 0.88
N GLU A 351 -3.17 -21.71 -0.45
CA GLU A 351 -4.36 -21.58 -1.30
C GLU A 351 -5.32 -22.77 -1.07
N ASN A 352 -6.61 -22.48 -0.94
CA ASN A 352 -7.69 -23.46 -0.98
C ASN A 352 -8.78 -22.98 -1.94
N GLU A 353 -9.73 -23.86 -2.28
CA GLU A 353 -10.85 -23.53 -3.16
C GLU A 353 -11.58 -22.28 -2.64
N ASN A 354 -11.82 -21.30 -3.53
CA ASN A 354 -12.53 -20.04 -3.26
C ASN A 354 -11.92 -19.12 -2.18
N LYS A 355 -10.71 -19.39 -1.70
CA LYS A 355 -10.00 -18.48 -0.79
C LYS A 355 -9.75 -17.12 -1.45
N ARG A 356 -9.80 -16.06 -0.65
CA ARG A 356 -9.39 -14.72 -1.08
C ARG A 356 -7.97 -14.75 -1.65
N THR A 357 -7.79 -14.21 -2.86
CA THR A 357 -6.49 -14.12 -3.52
C THR A 357 -5.59 -13.03 -2.91
N GLY A 358 -4.28 -13.18 -3.08
CA GLY A 358 -3.28 -12.21 -2.63
C GLY A 358 -2.74 -12.56 -1.24
N ALA A 359 -2.30 -11.54 -0.51
CA ALA A 359 -1.90 -11.63 0.88
C ALA A 359 -2.28 -10.34 1.61
N TYR A 360 -2.46 -10.41 2.92
CA TYR A 360 -2.64 -9.23 3.77
C TYR A 360 -2.40 -9.57 5.25
N SER A 361 -2.18 -8.53 6.05
CA SER A 361 -2.30 -8.54 7.50
C SER A 361 -3.43 -7.64 7.94
N TRP A 362 -4.28 -8.15 8.84
CA TRP A 362 -5.37 -7.37 9.44
C TRP A 362 -5.70 -7.89 10.84
N GLY A 363 -6.63 -7.24 11.54
CA GLY A 363 -7.01 -7.63 12.90
C GLY A 363 -7.98 -6.63 13.50
N ALA A 364 -8.48 -6.97 14.69
CA ALA A 364 -9.23 -6.05 15.53
C ALA A 364 -8.37 -5.66 16.73
N TYR A 365 -8.50 -4.43 17.21
CA TYR A 365 -7.72 -3.96 18.34
C TYR A 365 -7.90 -4.86 19.58
N GLY A 366 -6.78 -5.14 20.25
CA GLY A 366 -6.77 -5.95 21.47
C GLY A 366 -6.82 -7.47 21.23
N THR A 367 -6.70 -7.91 19.98
CA THR A 367 -6.37 -9.30 19.63
C THR A 367 -5.00 -9.37 18.97
N HIS A 368 -4.47 -10.58 18.78
CA HIS A 368 -3.30 -10.73 17.91
C HIS A 368 -3.69 -10.44 16.45
N PRO A 369 -2.74 -10.03 15.60
CA PRO A 369 -2.99 -9.83 14.17
C PRO A 369 -3.23 -11.19 13.48
N TYR A 370 -3.89 -11.11 12.32
CA TYR A 370 -4.19 -12.22 11.43
C TYR A 370 -3.57 -11.96 10.07
N VAL A 371 -2.90 -12.96 9.51
CA VAL A 371 -2.21 -12.87 8.22
C VAL A 371 -2.81 -13.89 7.27
N LEU A 372 -3.27 -13.45 6.11
CA LEU A 372 -3.71 -14.33 5.03
C LEU A 372 -2.60 -14.41 3.98
N LEU A 373 -2.17 -15.61 3.64
CA LEU A 373 -1.23 -15.89 2.56
C LEU A 373 -1.87 -16.82 1.51
N ASN A 374 -1.31 -16.80 0.30
CA ASN A 374 -1.48 -17.85 -0.70
C ASN A 374 -0.10 -18.39 -1.06
N HIS A 375 0.58 -18.98 -0.06
CA HIS A 375 1.99 -19.32 -0.13
C HIS A 375 2.28 -20.39 -1.19
N LYS A 376 3.32 -20.15 -1.99
CA LYS A 376 3.92 -21.10 -2.93
C LYS A 376 5.39 -21.27 -2.57
N ASN A 377 5.99 -22.41 -2.90
CA ASN A 377 7.39 -22.64 -2.54
C ASN A 377 8.36 -21.86 -3.46
N ASN A 378 8.50 -20.55 -3.23
CA ASN A 378 9.35 -19.66 -4.03
C ASN A 378 9.79 -18.42 -3.25
N LEU A 379 10.74 -17.68 -3.82
CA LEU A 379 11.29 -16.45 -3.24
C LEU A 379 10.20 -15.42 -2.93
N ASN A 380 9.30 -15.18 -3.89
CA ASN A 380 8.25 -14.17 -3.75
C ASN A 380 7.38 -14.45 -2.52
N SER A 381 6.96 -15.70 -2.30
CA SER A 381 6.12 -16.04 -1.15
C SER A 381 6.86 -15.96 0.19
N MET A 382 8.19 -16.10 0.20
CA MET A 382 9.01 -15.83 1.39
C MET A 382 9.08 -14.33 1.69
N PHE A 383 9.28 -13.49 0.68
CA PHE A 383 9.21 -12.03 0.85
C PHE A 383 7.82 -11.56 1.25
N THR A 384 6.75 -12.13 0.69
CA THR A 384 5.37 -11.87 1.14
C THR A 384 5.17 -12.26 2.60
N LEU A 385 5.70 -13.40 3.07
CA LEU A 385 5.65 -13.76 4.49
C LEU A 385 6.36 -12.70 5.36
N ALA A 386 7.55 -12.26 4.97
CA ALA A 386 8.30 -11.24 5.71
C ALA A 386 7.56 -9.89 5.74
N HIS A 387 6.97 -9.50 4.61
CA HIS A 387 6.17 -8.30 4.42
C HIS A 387 4.95 -8.30 5.37
N GLU A 388 4.09 -9.32 5.27
CA GLU A 388 2.87 -9.37 6.07
C GLU A 388 3.15 -9.53 7.57
N MET A 389 4.23 -10.23 7.94
CA MET A 389 4.65 -10.27 9.34
C MET A 389 5.17 -8.92 9.85
N GLY A 390 5.67 -8.05 8.96
CA GLY A 390 6.03 -6.68 9.34
C GLY A 390 4.80 -5.84 9.66
N HIS A 391 3.74 -5.93 8.87
CA HIS A 391 2.44 -5.32 9.21
C HIS A 391 1.85 -5.90 10.50
N ALA A 392 1.83 -7.23 10.61
CA ALA A 392 1.31 -7.92 11.78
C ALA A 392 2.02 -7.46 13.06
N LEU A 393 3.35 -7.41 13.05
CA LEU A 393 4.11 -6.97 14.21
C LEU A 393 3.99 -5.46 14.46
N HIS A 394 3.86 -4.63 13.44
CA HIS A 394 3.55 -3.21 13.62
C HIS A 394 2.23 -3.03 14.38
N SER A 395 1.15 -3.68 13.94
CA SER A 395 -0.15 -3.65 14.64
C SER A 395 -0.05 -4.23 16.05
N TYR A 396 0.67 -5.34 16.22
CA TYR A 396 0.89 -5.94 17.53
C TYR A 396 1.59 -4.97 18.49
N TYR A 397 2.61 -4.25 18.05
CA TYR A 397 3.32 -3.29 18.90
C TYR A 397 2.50 -2.04 19.19
N SER A 398 1.77 -1.51 18.22
CA SER A 398 0.91 -0.33 18.43
C SER A 398 -0.25 -0.64 19.36
N ASP A 399 -0.94 -1.76 19.17
CA ASP A 399 -2.10 -2.17 19.98
C ASP A 399 -1.73 -2.39 21.45
N ASN A 400 -0.55 -2.96 21.71
CA ASN A 400 -0.07 -3.20 23.06
C ASN A 400 0.48 -1.94 23.76
N ALA A 401 0.82 -0.90 23.00
CA ALA A 401 1.41 0.33 23.54
C ALA A 401 0.38 1.46 23.74
N LEU A 402 -0.69 1.47 22.93
CA LEU A 402 -1.61 2.60 22.82
C LEU A 402 -3.05 2.19 23.10
N LYS A 403 -3.88 3.20 23.39
CA LYS A 403 -5.35 3.03 23.45
C LYS A 403 -5.89 2.88 22.03
N TYR A 404 -7.09 2.30 21.91
CA TYR A 404 -7.79 2.05 20.65
C TYR A 404 -7.68 3.21 19.64
N ARG A 405 -8.01 4.43 20.07
CA ARG A 405 -8.06 5.62 19.22
C ARG A 405 -6.71 6.00 18.60
N ASP A 406 -5.61 5.73 19.28
CA ASP A 406 -4.26 6.11 18.85
C ASP A 406 -3.48 4.94 18.23
N ALA A 407 -3.97 3.70 18.35
CA ALA A 407 -3.24 2.51 17.92
C ALA A 407 -3.15 2.40 16.39
N GLN A 408 -4.20 2.78 15.67
CA GLN A 408 -4.23 2.67 14.20
C GLN A 408 -3.32 3.73 13.55
N TYR A 409 -2.25 3.26 12.91
CA TYR A 409 -1.36 4.09 12.10
C TYR A 409 -1.93 4.33 10.69
N THR A 410 -1.44 5.39 10.03
CA THR A 410 -1.80 5.71 8.64
C THR A 410 -1.16 4.72 7.66
N ILE A 411 -1.72 4.63 6.45
CA ILE A 411 -1.13 3.83 5.36
C ILE A 411 0.31 4.27 5.05
N PHE A 412 0.62 5.56 5.22
CA PHE A 412 1.97 6.07 5.01
C PHE A 412 3.01 5.40 5.92
N LEU A 413 2.64 5.09 7.17
CA LEU A 413 3.51 4.39 8.11
C LEU A 413 3.45 2.86 7.94
N ALA A 414 2.33 2.32 7.46
CA ALA A 414 2.11 0.88 7.35
C ALA A 414 3.20 0.17 6.52
N GLU A 415 3.52 0.71 5.34
CA GLU A 415 4.48 0.14 4.38
C GLU A 415 5.93 0.16 4.86
N VAL A 416 6.25 1.00 5.84
CA VAL A 416 7.62 1.14 6.34
C VAL A 416 8.04 -0.12 7.09
N ALA A 417 7.17 -0.68 7.94
CA ALA A 417 7.49 -1.84 8.75
C ALA A 417 7.65 -3.12 7.91
N SER A 418 6.71 -3.36 6.99
CA SER A 418 6.74 -4.50 6.08
C SER A 418 7.96 -4.47 5.16
N THR A 419 8.25 -3.33 4.56
CA THR A 419 9.42 -3.17 3.68
C THR A 419 10.75 -3.22 4.45
N THR A 420 10.79 -2.80 5.72
CA THR A 420 12.01 -2.93 6.55
C THR A 420 12.35 -4.40 6.79
N ASN A 421 11.33 -5.24 7.02
CA ASN A 421 11.54 -6.69 7.12
C ASN A 421 12.11 -7.28 5.81
N GLU A 422 11.56 -6.88 4.67
CA GLU A 422 12.08 -7.32 3.36
C GLU A 422 13.54 -6.90 3.15
N ALA A 423 13.88 -5.65 3.46
CA ALA A 423 15.23 -5.11 3.29
C ALA A 423 16.26 -5.87 4.16
N LEU A 424 15.93 -6.16 5.42
CA LEU A 424 16.78 -6.95 6.32
C LEU A 424 16.90 -8.42 5.86
N LEU A 425 15.80 -9.02 5.38
CA LEU A 425 15.83 -10.35 4.80
C LEU A 425 16.72 -10.39 3.55
N MET A 426 16.60 -9.41 2.66
CA MET A 426 17.42 -9.32 1.45
C MET A 426 18.91 -9.20 1.79
N ASP A 427 19.27 -8.31 2.72
CA ASP A 427 20.65 -8.17 3.20
C ASP A 427 21.21 -9.51 3.71
N TYR A 428 20.45 -10.21 4.55
CA TYR A 428 20.83 -11.53 5.05
C TYR A 428 21.06 -12.55 3.93
N LEU A 429 20.15 -12.62 2.94
CA LEU A 429 20.27 -13.57 1.83
C LEU A 429 21.50 -13.26 0.97
N LEU A 430 21.75 -11.99 0.65
CA LEU A 430 22.91 -11.54 -0.13
C LEU A 430 24.25 -11.81 0.59
N ASN A 431 24.29 -11.64 1.91
CA ASN A 431 25.47 -11.88 2.73
C ASN A 431 25.73 -13.37 2.98
N LYS A 432 24.67 -14.19 3.01
CA LYS A 432 24.77 -15.64 3.20
C LYS A 432 25.10 -16.39 1.91
N SER A 433 24.61 -15.93 0.76
CA SER A 433 24.77 -16.64 -0.50
C SER A 433 26.24 -16.73 -0.91
N THR A 434 26.68 -17.95 -1.22
CA THR A 434 28.04 -18.24 -1.71
C THR A 434 28.06 -18.67 -3.18
N ASP A 435 26.89 -18.96 -3.77
CA ASP A 435 26.74 -19.26 -5.19
C ASP A 435 26.56 -17.94 -5.98
N PRO A 436 27.49 -17.60 -6.91
CA PRO A 436 27.35 -16.43 -7.76
C PRO A 436 26.02 -16.37 -8.55
N LYS A 437 25.42 -17.51 -8.90
CA LYS A 437 24.13 -17.55 -9.61
C LYS A 437 22.98 -17.16 -8.70
N GLU A 438 22.90 -17.75 -7.51
CA GLU A 438 21.92 -17.39 -6.48
C GLU A 438 22.06 -15.90 -6.12
N LYS A 439 23.29 -15.44 -5.91
CA LYS A 439 23.56 -14.04 -5.56
C LYS A 439 23.13 -13.08 -6.67
N MET A 440 23.42 -13.40 -7.94
CA MET A 440 22.92 -12.59 -9.07
C MET A 440 21.40 -12.59 -9.18
N TYR A 441 20.74 -13.72 -8.88
CA TYR A 441 19.28 -13.81 -8.87
C TYR A 441 18.66 -12.89 -7.79
N LEU A 442 19.21 -12.92 -6.56
CA LEU A 442 18.80 -12.05 -5.45
C LEU A 442 19.04 -10.57 -5.77
N LEU A 443 20.23 -10.23 -6.31
CA LEU A 443 20.56 -8.86 -6.71
C LEU A 443 19.63 -8.35 -7.82
N THR A 444 19.28 -9.22 -8.79
CA THR A 444 18.33 -8.87 -9.85
C THR A 444 16.95 -8.59 -9.27
N TYR A 445 16.46 -9.46 -8.38
CA TYR A 445 15.20 -9.27 -7.69
C TYR A 445 15.17 -7.92 -6.94
N TYR A 446 16.25 -7.61 -6.20
CA TYR A 446 16.31 -6.37 -5.42
C TYR A 446 16.39 -5.12 -6.32
N ALA A 447 17.22 -5.17 -7.37
CA ALA A 447 17.33 -4.09 -8.35
C ALA A 447 16.00 -3.82 -9.06
N ASP A 448 15.23 -4.87 -9.37
CA ASP A 448 13.90 -4.72 -9.97
C ASP A 448 12.87 -4.14 -8.99
N GLN A 449 12.96 -4.42 -7.67
CA GLN A 449 12.16 -3.72 -6.67
C GLN A 449 12.47 -2.22 -6.63
N PHE A 450 13.75 -1.81 -6.64
CA PHE A 450 14.12 -0.39 -6.76
C PHE A 450 13.54 0.24 -8.04
N ARG A 451 13.70 -0.43 -9.19
CA ARG A 451 13.16 0.04 -10.47
C ARG A 451 11.64 0.23 -10.43
N THR A 452 10.91 -0.74 -9.89
CA THR A 452 9.45 -0.81 -9.99
C THR A 452 8.70 -0.09 -8.85
N THR A 453 9.29 -0.01 -7.66
CA THR A 453 8.68 0.59 -6.47
C THR A 453 9.17 2.01 -6.21
N VAL A 454 10.42 2.33 -6.53
CA VAL A 454 10.98 3.68 -6.32
C VAL A 454 10.91 4.50 -7.61
N PHE A 455 11.68 4.13 -8.64
CA PHE A 455 11.78 4.94 -9.86
C PHE A 455 10.46 5.03 -10.62
N ARG A 456 9.81 3.89 -10.87
CA ARG A 456 8.56 3.84 -11.64
C ARG A 456 7.39 4.50 -10.91
N GLN A 457 7.25 4.31 -9.60
CA GLN A 457 6.19 4.99 -8.84
C GLN A 457 6.45 6.49 -8.74
N THR A 458 7.71 6.93 -8.66
CA THR A 458 8.06 8.35 -8.73
C THR A 458 7.76 8.94 -10.10
N MET A 459 8.01 8.21 -11.19
CA MET A 459 7.60 8.62 -12.54
C MET A 459 6.07 8.78 -12.64
N PHE A 460 5.31 7.88 -12.01
CA PHE A 460 3.84 7.99 -11.96
C PHE A 460 3.39 9.21 -11.14
N ALA A 461 4.07 9.47 -10.02
CA ALA A 461 3.84 10.66 -9.21
C ALA A 461 4.13 11.95 -10.01
N GLU A 462 5.25 12.01 -10.74
CA GLU A 462 5.59 13.16 -11.59
C GLU A 462 4.58 13.34 -12.73
N PHE A 463 4.16 12.26 -13.39
CA PHE A 463 3.09 12.31 -14.39
C PHE A 463 1.80 12.91 -13.80
N GLU A 464 1.37 12.39 -12.66
CA GLU A 464 0.15 12.84 -12.01
C GLU A 464 0.21 14.30 -11.60
N LYS A 465 1.35 14.75 -11.04
CA LYS A 465 1.60 16.15 -10.70
C LYS A 465 1.49 17.04 -11.95
N ILE A 466 2.19 16.71 -13.03
CA ILE A 466 2.17 17.50 -14.27
C ILE A 466 0.75 17.58 -14.85
N VAL A 467 0.02 16.46 -14.87
CA VAL A 467 -1.35 16.41 -15.43
C VAL A 467 -2.32 17.28 -14.62
N HIS A 468 -2.25 17.23 -13.29
CA HIS A 468 -3.09 18.08 -12.44
C HIS A 468 -2.72 19.56 -12.58
N GLU A 469 -1.43 19.90 -12.54
CA GLU A 469 -0.97 21.29 -12.67
C GLU A 469 -1.39 21.93 -13.99
N ARG A 470 -1.26 21.20 -15.12
CA ARG A 470 -1.71 21.67 -16.43
C ARG A 470 -3.23 21.87 -16.48
N ALA A 471 -3.99 20.94 -15.90
CA ALA A 471 -5.44 21.06 -15.84
C ALA A 471 -5.90 22.22 -14.94
N GLU A 472 -5.22 22.45 -13.81
CA GLU A 472 -5.46 23.60 -12.93
C GLU A 472 -5.21 24.95 -13.64
N GLN A 473 -4.24 24.98 -14.55
CA GLN A 473 -3.93 26.11 -15.43
C GLN A 473 -4.91 26.27 -16.62
N GLY A 474 -5.87 25.34 -16.77
CA GLY A 474 -6.90 25.39 -17.80
C GLY A 474 -6.53 24.71 -19.12
N GLU A 475 -5.42 23.95 -19.17
CA GLU A 475 -5.11 23.12 -20.34
C GLU A 475 -6.07 21.92 -20.45
N SER A 476 -6.44 21.56 -21.69
CA SER A 476 -7.27 20.38 -21.94
C SER A 476 -6.43 19.11 -21.96
N LEU A 477 -6.80 18.13 -21.14
CA LEU A 477 -6.14 16.83 -21.04
C LEU A 477 -6.53 15.90 -22.21
N THR A 478 -6.08 16.26 -23.41
CA THR A 478 -6.26 15.42 -24.60
C THR A 478 -5.43 14.13 -24.50
N PRO A 479 -5.84 13.03 -25.17
CA PRO A 479 -5.03 11.82 -25.20
C PRO A 479 -3.63 12.06 -25.78
N GLN A 480 -3.47 13.00 -26.71
CA GLN A 480 -2.16 13.37 -27.25
C GLN A 480 -1.26 13.97 -26.18
N LEU A 481 -1.77 14.94 -25.40
CA LEU A 481 -1.02 15.58 -24.33
C LEU A 481 -0.63 14.56 -23.24
N LEU A 482 -1.57 13.71 -22.83
CA LEU A 482 -1.32 12.66 -21.83
C LEU A 482 -0.24 11.68 -22.31
N SER A 483 -0.33 11.23 -23.55
CA SER A 483 0.68 10.35 -24.15
C SER A 483 2.03 11.02 -24.32
N GLU A 484 2.08 12.29 -24.71
CA GLU A 484 3.33 13.07 -24.83
C GLU A 484 4.04 13.20 -23.49
N ILE A 485 3.35 13.69 -22.45
CA ILE A 485 3.92 13.80 -21.10
C ILE A 485 4.46 12.44 -20.63
N TYR A 486 3.69 11.37 -20.83
CA TYR A 486 4.08 10.04 -20.39
C TYR A 486 5.29 9.48 -21.15
N TYR A 487 5.34 9.70 -22.46
CA TYR A 487 6.47 9.29 -23.29
C TYR A 487 7.74 10.03 -22.89
N ASP A 488 7.67 11.35 -22.72
CA ASP A 488 8.81 12.17 -22.33
C ASP A 488 9.37 11.77 -20.96
N LEU A 489 8.49 11.44 -20.01
CA LEU A 489 8.90 10.90 -18.72
C LEU A 489 9.62 9.54 -18.87
N ASN A 490 9.14 8.64 -19.73
CA ASN A 490 9.84 7.38 -19.96
C ASN A 490 11.22 7.58 -20.57
N VAL A 491 11.36 8.51 -21.53
CA VAL A 491 12.65 8.90 -22.12
C VAL A 491 13.60 9.47 -21.06
N LYS A 492 13.11 10.38 -20.21
CA LYS A 492 13.88 10.98 -19.12
C LYS A 492 14.36 9.92 -18.13
N TYR A 493 13.45 9.08 -17.63
CA TYR A 493 13.75 8.12 -16.56
C TYR A 493 14.68 7.01 -17.00
N HIS A 494 14.43 6.40 -18.16
CA HIS A 494 15.22 5.24 -18.60
C HIS A 494 16.50 5.63 -19.37
N GLY A 495 16.56 6.87 -19.88
CA GLY A 495 17.74 7.45 -20.47
C GLY A 495 18.12 6.91 -21.85
N PRO A 496 19.20 7.44 -22.45
CA PRO A 496 19.56 7.19 -23.84
C PRO A 496 20.11 5.78 -24.11
N GLY A 497 20.38 5.00 -23.06
CA GLY A 497 20.84 3.61 -23.19
C GLY A 497 19.74 2.62 -23.62
N MET A 498 18.49 3.09 -23.64
CA MET A 498 17.31 2.28 -23.94
C MET A 498 16.57 2.83 -25.15
N LYS A 499 15.97 1.92 -25.94
CA LYS A 499 15.03 2.26 -26.98
C LYS A 499 13.64 2.33 -26.38
N VAL A 500 13.16 3.55 -26.15
CA VAL A 500 11.81 3.78 -25.63
C VAL A 500 10.80 3.62 -26.76
N ASP A 501 10.14 2.47 -26.80
CA ASP A 501 9.10 2.14 -27.78
C ASP A 501 7.95 3.15 -27.72
N LYS A 502 7.50 3.66 -28.88
CA LYS A 502 6.42 4.66 -28.92
C LYS A 502 5.12 4.16 -28.28
N ASP A 503 4.84 2.85 -28.35
CA ASP A 503 3.66 2.23 -27.74
C ASP A 503 3.57 2.47 -26.22
N ILE A 504 4.69 2.71 -25.52
CA ILE A 504 4.68 2.98 -24.08
C ILE A 504 3.97 4.29 -23.72
N GLU A 505 3.78 5.19 -24.68
CA GLU A 505 3.00 6.40 -24.46
C GLU A 505 1.56 6.11 -24.03
N MET A 506 1.07 4.88 -24.23
CA MET A 506 -0.26 4.45 -23.82
C MET A 506 -0.29 3.81 -22.42
N GLU A 507 0.83 3.73 -21.72
CA GLU A 507 0.86 3.10 -20.40
C GLU A 507 0.09 3.90 -19.35
N TRP A 508 -0.03 5.22 -19.47
CA TRP A 508 -0.93 5.97 -18.56
C TRP A 508 -2.38 5.48 -18.61
N ALA A 509 -2.83 4.95 -19.75
CA ALA A 509 -4.21 4.50 -19.94
C ALA A 509 -4.54 3.19 -19.23
N ARG A 510 -3.54 2.47 -18.71
CA ARG A 510 -3.74 1.19 -17.99
C ARG A 510 -3.53 1.28 -16.49
N ILE A 511 -3.16 2.45 -15.96
CA ILE A 511 -2.82 2.61 -14.53
C ILE A 511 -4.07 2.98 -13.73
N PRO A 512 -4.67 2.05 -12.95
CA PRO A 512 -5.84 2.36 -12.13
C PRO A 512 -5.54 3.38 -11.03
N HIS A 513 -4.29 3.44 -10.56
CA HIS A 513 -3.90 4.34 -9.48
C HIS A 513 -4.06 5.83 -9.81
N PHE A 514 -4.12 6.22 -11.09
CA PHE A 514 -4.40 7.61 -11.46
C PHE A 514 -5.86 8.04 -11.17
N TYR A 515 -6.72 7.09 -10.77
CA TYR A 515 -8.06 7.38 -10.24
C TYR A 515 -8.09 7.48 -8.70
N ASN A 516 -6.99 7.15 -8.02
CA ASN A 516 -6.75 7.32 -6.58
C ASN A 516 -5.68 8.40 -6.37
N SER A 517 -6.06 9.66 -6.60
CA SER A 517 -5.07 10.67 -6.94
C SER A 517 -4.08 11.03 -5.82
N PHE A 518 -2.80 11.12 -6.19
CA PHE A 518 -1.64 11.37 -5.34
C PHE A 518 -1.38 10.30 -4.29
N TYR A 519 -1.65 9.04 -4.62
CA TYR A 519 -1.42 7.89 -3.73
C TYR A 519 -0.05 7.22 -3.94
N VAL A 520 0.40 7.10 -5.19
CA VAL A 520 1.53 6.22 -5.58
C VAL A 520 2.88 6.65 -5.01
N TYR A 521 3.06 7.92 -4.66
CA TYR A 521 4.31 8.41 -4.06
C TYR A 521 4.62 7.71 -2.72
N LYS A 522 3.58 7.25 -2.01
CA LYS A 522 3.69 6.56 -0.72
C LYS A 522 4.52 5.28 -0.83
N TYR A 523 4.46 4.57 -1.96
CA TYR A 523 5.30 3.40 -2.22
C TYR A 523 6.78 3.75 -2.25
N ALA A 524 7.17 4.79 -2.99
CA ALA A 524 8.56 5.20 -3.11
C ALA A 524 9.10 5.79 -1.80
N THR A 525 8.30 6.58 -1.09
CA THR A 525 8.69 7.12 0.23
C THR A 525 8.75 6.04 1.30
N GLY A 526 7.80 5.10 1.32
CA GLY A 526 7.77 3.97 2.25
C GLY A 526 8.98 3.06 2.06
N PHE A 527 9.29 2.72 0.80
CA PHE A 527 10.49 1.96 0.45
C PHE A 527 11.77 2.69 0.87
N SER A 528 11.88 3.99 0.57
CA SER A 528 13.06 4.77 0.94
C SER A 528 13.26 4.86 2.46
N ALA A 529 12.17 5.05 3.22
CA ALA A 529 12.20 5.05 4.68
C ALA A 529 12.65 3.68 5.23
N ALA A 530 12.12 2.59 4.68
CA ALA A 530 12.47 1.23 5.09
C ALA A 530 13.93 0.88 4.78
N THR A 531 14.45 1.27 3.61
CA THR A 531 15.87 1.08 3.29
C THR A 531 16.76 1.88 4.24
N SER A 532 16.39 3.12 4.57
CA SER A 532 17.10 3.94 5.56
C SER A 532 17.08 3.27 6.96
N PHE A 533 15.93 2.78 7.43
CA PHE A 533 15.85 2.04 8.69
C PHE A 533 16.71 0.78 8.69
N SER A 534 16.62 -0.04 7.65
CA SER A 534 17.43 -1.27 7.54
C SER A 534 18.91 -0.95 7.62
N LYS A 535 19.37 0.07 6.88
CA LYS A 535 20.77 0.54 6.92
C LYS A 535 21.17 0.98 8.34
N GLN A 536 20.38 1.84 8.99
CA GLN A 536 20.64 2.29 10.36
C GLN A 536 20.69 1.12 11.36
N ILE A 537 19.79 0.14 11.24
CA ILE A 537 19.76 -1.05 12.09
C ILE A 537 21.03 -1.90 11.90
N LEU A 538 21.48 -2.10 10.66
CA LEU A 538 22.67 -2.89 10.34
C LEU A 538 23.97 -2.18 10.74
N GLU A 539 24.04 -0.86 10.63
CA GLU A 539 25.26 -0.08 10.90
C GLU A 539 25.37 0.38 12.37
N GLU A 540 24.29 0.88 12.98
CA GLU A 540 24.30 1.43 14.35
C GLU A 540 23.99 0.37 15.42
N GLY A 541 23.26 -0.70 15.06
CA GLY A 541 22.83 -1.73 15.98
C GLY A 541 21.74 -1.27 16.96
N GLN A 542 21.87 -1.62 18.24
CA GLN A 542 20.82 -1.45 19.25
C GLN A 542 20.20 -0.05 19.33
N PRO A 543 20.94 1.07 19.24
CA PRO A 543 20.34 2.40 19.26
C PRO A 543 19.34 2.65 18.12
N ALA A 544 19.56 2.09 16.92
CA ALA A 544 18.62 2.19 15.81
C ALA A 544 17.42 1.25 16.00
N VAL A 545 17.66 0.05 16.54
CA VAL A 545 16.59 -0.90 16.91
C VAL A 545 15.63 -0.29 17.93
N ASP A 546 16.14 0.38 18.97
CA ASP A 546 15.30 1.03 20.00
C ASP A 546 14.41 2.11 19.39
N ARG A 547 14.94 2.92 18.46
CA ARG A 547 14.16 3.93 17.73
C ARG A 547 13.11 3.28 16.82
N TYR A 548 13.46 2.23 16.10
CA TYR A 548 12.54 1.50 15.23
C TYR A 548 11.41 0.82 16.01
N LEU A 549 11.70 0.17 17.13
CA LEU A 549 10.67 -0.39 18.01
C LEU A 549 9.81 0.71 18.67
N GLY A 550 10.38 1.89 18.93
CA GLY A 550 9.63 3.09 19.31
C GLY A 550 8.64 3.51 18.22
N PHE A 551 9.07 3.51 16.96
CA PHE A 551 8.21 3.74 15.81
C PHE A 551 7.04 2.75 15.75
N LEU A 552 7.31 1.44 15.84
CA LEU A 552 6.24 0.42 15.80
C LEU A 552 5.21 0.58 16.93
N LYS A 553 5.63 1.10 18.08
CA LYS A 553 4.75 1.38 19.24
C LYS A 553 4.00 2.71 19.12
N SER A 554 4.32 3.54 18.13
CA SER A 554 3.79 4.91 18.02
C SER A 554 2.40 4.97 17.38
N GLY A 555 1.96 3.92 16.67
CA GLY A 555 0.64 3.88 16.05
C GLY A 555 0.32 5.15 15.24
N GLY A 556 -0.87 5.70 15.44
CA GLY A 556 -1.33 6.98 14.93
C GLY A 556 -1.29 8.12 15.97
N SER A 557 -0.43 8.03 16.99
CA SER A 557 -0.41 9.00 18.12
C SER A 557 0.10 10.41 17.78
N ASP A 558 0.66 10.60 16.58
CA ASP A 558 1.18 11.87 16.05
C ASP A 558 1.19 11.78 14.51
N TYR A 559 1.54 12.88 13.83
CA TYR A 559 1.67 12.90 12.38
C TYR A 559 2.78 11.98 11.89
N SER A 560 2.55 11.34 10.75
CA SER A 560 3.47 10.33 10.20
C SER A 560 4.90 10.85 10.01
N ILE A 561 5.06 12.09 9.55
CA ILE A 561 6.38 12.72 9.39
C ILE A 561 7.08 12.92 10.73
N ASN A 562 6.35 13.31 11.78
CA ASN A 562 6.90 13.49 13.12
C ASN A 562 7.32 12.16 13.73
N ILE A 563 6.50 11.12 13.58
CA ILE A 563 6.78 9.77 14.07
C ILE A 563 8.08 9.24 13.44
N LEU A 564 8.19 9.29 12.11
CA LEU A 564 9.41 8.83 11.42
C LEU A 564 10.63 9.64 11.79
N LYS A 565 10.49 10.97 11.88
CA LYS A 565 11.59 11.87 12.28
C LYS A 565 12.10 11.56 13.68
N LYS A 566 11.21 11.30 14.64
CA LYS A 566 11.58 10.87 16.01
C LYS A 566 12.33 9.53 16.01
N ALA A 567 12.01 8.65 15.07
CA ALA A 567 12.69 7.37 14.89
C ALA A 567 14.01 7.46 14.10
N GLY A 568 14.40 8.64 13.63
CA GLY A 568 15.67 8.87 12.92
C GLY A 568 15.56 8.91 11.40
N VAL A 569 14.34 8.90 10.84
CA VAL A 569 14.10 8.99 9.39
C VAL A 569 13.26 10.24 9.09
N ASP A 570 13.91 11.34 8.72
CA ASP A 570 13.23 12.58 8.37
C ASP A 570 12.79 12.61 6.91
N MET A 571 11.56 12.15 6.65
CA MET A 571 10.95 12.14 5.31
C MET A 571 10.61 13.52 4.75
N SER A 572 10.73 14.59 5.55
CA SER A 572 10.66 15.97 5.02
C SER A 572 11.97 16.42 4.36
N SER A 573 13.04 15.63 4.48
CA SER A 573 14.34 15.87 3.86
C SER A 573 14.60 14.89 2.71
N PRO A 574 15.51 15.20 1.76
CA PRO A 574 15.91 14.26 0.70
C PRO A 574 16.79 13.11 1.19
N GLN A 575 17.25 13.15 2.46
CA GLN A 575 18.28 12.23 2.96
C GLN A 575 17.86 10.75 2.93
N PRO A 576 16.65 10.34 3.37
CA PRO A 576 16.26 8.93 3.31
C PRO A 576 16.21 8.37 1.88
N ILE A 577 15.83 9.20 0.91
CA ILE A 577 15.83 8.81 -0.51
C ILE A 577 17.26 8.64 -1.01
N ARG A 578 18.17 9.56 -0.66
CA ARG A 578 19.60 9.43 -1.03
C ARG A 578 20.24 8.17 -0.44
N GLU A 579 19.89 7.81 0.79
CA GLU A 579 20.36 6.56 1.41
C GLU A 579 19.83 5.33 0.68
N ALA A 580 18.55 5.32 0.30
CA ALA A 580 18.01 4.25 -0.54
C ALA A 580 18.76 4.15 -1.89
N MET A 581 19.10 5.28 -2.50
CA MET A 581 19.85 5.32 -3.74
C MET A 581 21.30 4.86 -3.58
N SER A 582 21.93 5.05 -2.41
CA SER A 582 23.27 4.49 -2.15
C SER A 582 23.21 2.96 -2.09
N VAL A 583 22.18 2.39 -1.47
CA VAL A 583 21.97 0.93 -1.46
C VAL A 583 21.75 0.41 -2.88
N PHE A 584 20.97 1.12 -3.71
CA PHE A 584 20.79 0.74 -5.12
C PHE A 584 22.11 0.78 -5.91
N GLU A 585 22.96 1.79 -5.66
CA GLU A 585 24.29 1.88 -6.24
C GLU A 585 25.19 0.69 -5.86
N GLU A 586 25.15 0.27 -4.59
CA GLU A 586 25.87 -0.89 -4.09
C GLU A 586 25.40 -2.18 -4.78
N VAL A 587 24.08 -2.37 -4.90
CA VAL A 587 23.47 -3.50 -5.62
C VAL A 587 23.97 -3.56 -7.06
N ILE A 588 23.90 -2.45 -7.81
CA ILE A 588 24.38 -2.41 -9.20
C ILE A 588 25.89 -2.70 -9.26
N THR A 589 26.67 -2.12 -8.35
CA THR A 589 28.11 -2.32 -8.30
C THR A 589 28.47 -3.78 -8.04
N GLU A 590 27.74 -4.46 -7.18
CA GLU A 590 27.95 -5.88 -6.91
C GLU A 590 27.55 -6.75 -8.11
N MET A 591 26.43 -6.42 -8.78
CA MET A 591 26.05 -7.09 -10.02
C MET A 591 27.15 -6.93 -11.09
N GLU A 592 27.69 -5.73 -11.27
CA GLU A 592 28.76 -5.47 -12.23
C GLU A 592 30.01 -6.32 -11.92
N LYS A 593 30.47 -6.36 -10.67
CA LYS A 593 31.61 -7.19 -10.24
C LYS A 593 31.41 -8.67 -10.54
N LEU A 594 30.21 -9.21 -10.33
CA LEU A 594 29.89 -10.61 -10.65
C LEU A 594 29.91 -10.90 -12.16
N THR A 595 29.92 -9.85 -12.99
CA THR A 595 29.91 -9.94 -14.46
C THR A 595 31.24 -9.56 -15.09
N GLU A 596 32.19 -9.04 -14.31
CA GLU A 596 33.57 -8.79 -14.73
C GLU A 596 34.30 -10.13 -14.87
N GLY A 597 34.49 -10.60 -16.11
CA GLY A 597 35.11 -11.90 -16.42
C GLY A 597 34.25 -12.82 -17.30
N LYS A 598 33.02 -12.40 -17.60
CA LYS A 598 32.20 -12.90 -18.71
C LYS A 598 32.12 -11.82 -19.79
#